data_AF-A0A7Y4A2P4-F1
#
_entry.id   AF-A0A7Y4A2P4-F1
#
_cell.length_a   1.000
_cell.length_b   1.000
_cell.length_c   1.000
_cell.angle_alpha   90.00
_cell.angle_beta   90.00
_cell.angle_gamma   90.00
#
_symmetry.space_group_name_H-M   'P 1'
#
loop_
_entity.id
_entity.type
_entity.pdbx_description
1 polymer ?
#
loop_
_entity_poly.entity_id
_entity_poly.type
_entity_poly.pdbx_seq_one_letter_code
_entity_poly.pdbx_strand_id
1 'polypeptide(L)'
;MLANGDNITTRRETRDFLLNRSNNFKGFYIEIKILISISLFFNFLIFILISFYFINDSEVYFKNSGLFVSVDNYANANANANSSRGIRNNNPLNIGNSNKNRWLGEVKKKRDSEFEEFVSVEFGFRAGYKTLMTYRNKYDIKTIEGIVKRFSPPNENNTENIINQISIMTGIPRNESIGKDE
;
A
#
# COMPACT_ATOMS: atom_id res chain seq x y z
N MET A 1 21.85 74.55 44.70
CA MET A 1 22.56 74.28 43.43
C MET A 1 21.83 73.14 42.75
N LEU A 2 20.92 73.46 41.83
CA LEU A 2 21.13 73.52 40.37
C LEU A 2 21.33 72.14 39.75
N ALA A 3 20.29 71.62 39.10
CA ALA A 3 20.37 70.84 37.86
C ALA A 3 18.94 70.57 37.33
N ASN A 4 18.39 71.48 36.52
CA ASN A 4 17.13 71.24 35.79
C ASN A 4 17.17 71.77 34.35
N GLY A 5 18.37 71.95 33.77
CA GLY A 5 18.55 72.52 32.42
C GLY A 5 18.75 71.49 31.30
N ASP A 6 19.38 70.35 31.56
CA ASP A 6 19.99 69.53 30.49
C ASP A 6 19.11 68.38 29.96
N ASN A 7 17.94 68.14 30.58
CA ASN A 7 17.10 66.98 30.29
C ASN A 7 16.04 67.21 29.19
N ILE A 8 15.78 68.46 28.81
CA ILE A 8 14.70 68.79 27.86
C ILE A 8 15.18 68.75 26.40
N THR A 9 16.40 69.22 26.15
CA THR A 9 17.04 69.22 24.82
C THR A 9 17.37 67.80 24.36
N THR A 10 18.00 67.00 25.22
CA THR A 10 18.30 65.58 24.97
C THR A 10 17.04 64.74 24.71
N ARG A 11 15.93 65.04 25.39
CA ARG A 11 14.66 64.33 25.20
C ARG A 11 13.97 64.66 23.87
N ARG A 12 14.14 65.87 23.34
CA ARG A 12 13.61 66.24 22.02
C ARG A 12 14.42 65.60 20.89
N GLU A 13 15.74 65.66 20.98
CA GLU A 13 16.65 65.04 19.99
C GLU A 13 16.46 63.53 19.90
N THR A 14 16.31 62.86 21.05
CA THR A 14 16.00 61.42 21.08
C THR A 14 14.63 61.11 20.47
N ARG A 15 13.61 61.93 20.72
CA ARG A 15 12.29 61.77 20.08
C ARG A 15 12.36 61.91 18.56
N ASP A 16 13.06 62.93 18.08
CA ASP A 16 13.14 63.22 16.65
C ASP A 16 13.97 62.16 15.91
N PHE A 17 15.02 61.63 16.56
CA PHE A 17 15.76 60.46 16.08
C PHE A 17 14.88 59.21 15.96
N LEU A 18 14.05 58.93 16.97
CA LEU A 18 13.15 57.78 16.96
C LEU A 18 12.04 57.91 15.91
N LEU A 19 11.48 59.11 15.72
CA LEU A 19 10.47 59.38 14.70
C LEU A 19 11.05 59.27 13.28
N ASN A 20 12.26 59.79 13.04
CA ASN A 20 12.95 59.66 11.75
C ASN A 20 13.33 58.19 11.45
N ARG A 21 13.68 57.41 12.49
CA ARG A 21 13.94 55.97 12.35
C ARG A 21 12.66 55.18 12.06
N SER A 22 11.54 55.52 12.69
CA SER A 22 10.25 54.86 12.46
C SER A 22 9.76 55.01 11.02
N ASN A 23 9.94 56.19 10.42
CA ASN A 23 9.48 56.46 9.05
C ASN A 23 10.32 55.76 7.95
N ASN A 24 11.53 55.29 8.29
CA ASN A 24 12.43 54.61 7.36
C ASN A 24 12.42 53.07 7.49
N PHE A 25 11.73 52.51 8.48
CA PHE A 25 11.55 51.06 8.62
C PHE A 25 10.27 50.61 7.91
N LYS A 26 10.23 50.70 6.58
CA LYS A 26 9.39 49.78 5.80
C LYS A 26 10.11 48.44 5.76
N GLY A 27 10.05 47.72 6.88
CA GLY A 27 10.57 46.35 6.98
C GLY A 27 10.04 45.50 5.83
N PHE A 28 10.88 44.66 5.26
CA PHE A 28 10.53 43.75 4.18
C PHE A 28 9.62 42.65 4.74
N TYR A 29 8.33 42.95 4.94
CA TYR A 29 7.35 41.98 5.38
C TYR A 29 7.09 41.01 4.24
N ILE A 30 7.76 39.86 4.28
CA ILE A 30 7.44 38.74 3.40
C ILE A 30 6.02 38.30 3.74
N GLU A 31 5.11 38.35 2.78
CA GLU A 31 3.71 37.98 3.02
C GLU A 31 3.64 36.56 3.60
N ILE A 32 2.77 36.37 4.60
CA ILE A 32 2.55 35.06 5.25
C ILE A 32 2.27 33.94 4.21
N LYS A 33 1.63 34.30 3.08
CA LYS A 33 1.38 33.39 1.96
C LYS A 33 2.66 32.84 1.32
N ILE A 34 3.71 33.67 1.21
CA ILE A 34 5.02 33.26 0.69
C ILE A 34 5.69 32.31 1.66
N LEU A 35 5.64 32.59 2.96
CA LEU A 35 6.19 31.69 3.99
C LEU A 35 5.47 30.33 4.02
N ILE A 36 4.14 30.32 3.89
CA ILE A 36 3.36 29.07 3.77
C ILE A 36 3.74 28.32 2.50
N SER A 37 3.87 29.00 1.37
CA SER A 37 4.23 28.36 0.10
C SER A 37 5.63 27.75 0.13
N ILE A 38 6.58 28.45 0.74
CA ILE A 38 7.94 27.94 0.97
C ILE A 38 7.92 26.71 1.90
N SER A 39 7.15 26.78 2.99
CA SER A 39 7.00 25.65 3.91
C SER A 39 6.40 24.42 3.21
N LEU A 40 5.34 24.59 2.42
CA LEU A 40 4.71 23.50 1.66
C LEU A 40 5.66 22.90 0.61
N PHE A 41 6.44 23.74 -0.07
CA PHE A 41 7.44 23.29 -1.04
C PHE A 41 8.52 22.42 -0.37
N PHE A 42 9.03 22.82 0.79
CA PHE A 42 10.01 22.01 1.52
C PHE A 42 9.40 20.71 2.06
N ASN A 43 8.16 20.72 2.54
CA ASN A 43 7.47 19.48 2.95
C ASN A 43 7.27 18.51 1.78
N PHE A 44 6.90 19.01 0.61
CA PHE A 44 6.78 18.21 -0.61
C PHE A 44 8.13 17.65 -1.07
N LEU A 45 9.19 18.47 -1.01
CA LEU A 45 10.55 18.03 -1.33
C LEU A 45 11.04 16.96 -0.36
N ILE A 46 10.80 17.10 0.94
CA ILE A 46 11.11 16.09 1.96
C ILE A 46 10.34 14.79 1.69
N PHE A 47 9.06 14.88 1.34
CA PHE A 47 8.26 13.71 0.97
C PHE A 47 8.82 12.98 -0.26
N ILE A 48 9.25 13.71 -1.30
CA ILE A 48 9.91 13.13 -2.48
C ILE A 48 11.24 12.48 -2.08
N LEU A 49 12.06 13.14 -1.28
CA LEU A 49 13.36 12.62 -0.85
C LEU A 49 13.21 11.37 0.03
N ILE A 50 12.24 11.35 0.94
CA ILE A 50 11.90 10.17 1.74
C ILE A 50 11.39 9.05 0.84
N SER A 51 10.51 9.36 -0.11
CA SER A 51 10.00 8.36 -1.06
C SER A 51 11.11 7.79 -1.92
N PHE A 52 12.04 8.62 -2.40
CA PHE A 52 13.20 8.19 -3.18
C PHE A 52 14.17 7.38 -2.31
N TYR A 53 14.41 7.80 -1.07
CA TYR A 53 15.21 7.04 -0.10
C TYR A 53 14.58 5.66 0.15
N PHE A 54 13.28 5.58 0.43
CA PHE A 54 12.56 4.32 0.61
C PHE A 54 12.53 3.46 -0.65
N ILE A 55 12.39 4.04 -1.85
CA ILE A 55 12.42 3.28 -3.11
C ILE A 55 13.82 2.67 -3.32
N ASN A 56 14.89 3.41 -3.04
CA ASN A 56 16.26 2.92 -3.22
C ASN A 56 16.71 1.95 -2.11
N ASP A 57 16.25 2.12 -0.86
CA ASP A 57 16.55 1.20 0.25
C ASP A 57 15.55 0.03 0.38
N SER A 58 14.43 0.08 -0.37
CA SER A 58 13.47 -1.03 -0.38
C SER A 58 14.14 -2.33 -0.79
N GLU A 59 15.16 -2.30 -1.65
CA GLU A 59 15.89 -3.51 -2.03
C GLU A 59 16.68 -4.14 -0.86
N VAL A 60 17.17 -3.32 0.08
CA VAL A 60 18.04 -3.74 1.19
C VAL A 60 17.22 -4.19 2.40
N TYR A 61 16.16 -3.45 2.76
CA TYR A 61 15.25 -3.87 3.85
C TYR A 61 14.40 -5.08 3.46
N PHE A 62 14.03 -5.21 2.18
CA PHE A 62 13.32 -6.37 1.64
C PHE A 62 14.21 -7.61 1.59
N LYS A 63 15.48 -7.50 1.15
CA LYS A 63 16.47 -8.60 1.20
C LYS A 63 16.76 -9.10 2.62
N ASN A 64 16.81 -8.21 3.62
CA ASN A 64 17.22 -8.57 4.98
C ASN A 64 16.07 -8.96 5.92
N SER A 65 14.82 -8.65 5.57
CA SER A 65 13.64 -9.01 6.38
C SER A 65 13.31 -10.51 6.42
N GLY A 66 13.92 -11.30 5.53
CA GLY A 66 13.57 -12.72 5.33
C GLY A 66 12.14 -12.95 4.80
N LEU A 67 11.36 -11.88 4.61
CA LEU A 67 9.97 -11.91 4.17
C LEU A 67 9.86 -12.01 2.63
N PHE A 68 10.96 -11.70 1.92
CA PHE A 68 11.04 -11.86 0.48
C PHE A 68 12.40 -12.44 0.09
N VAL A 69 12.36 -13.66 -0.44
CA VAL A 69 13.50 -14.22 -1.16
C VAL A 69 13.65 -13.42 -2.46
N SER A 70 14.86 -12.95 -2.74
CA SER A 70 15.26 -12.24 -3.97
C SER A 70 14.60 -12.83 -5.21
N VAL A 71 13.79 -12.02 -5.92
CA VAL A 71 12.99 -12.40 -7.10
C VAL A 71 13.85 -13.07 -8.18
N ASP A 72 15.11 -12.62 -8.33
CA ASP A 72 16.03 -13.12 -9.36
C ASP A 72 16.56 -14.53 -9.05
N ASN A 73 16.66 -14.90 -7.77
CA ASN A 73 17.03 -16.25 -7.36
C ASN A 73 15.81 -17.18 -7.29
N TYR A 74 14.58 -16.67 -7.09
CA TYR A 74 13.37 -17.50 -7.15
C TYR A 74 13.01 -17.87 -8.60
N ALA A 75 13.11 -16.94 -9.55
CA ALA A 75 12.83 -17.25 -10.96
C ALA A 75 13.77 -18.35 -11.51
N ASN A 76 15.03 -18.39 -11.07
CA ASN A 76 16.01 -19.41 -11.49
C ASN A 76 16.01 -20.67 -10.59
N ALA A 77 15.59 -20.60 -9.32
CA ALA A 77 15.46 -21.79 -8.45
C ALA A 77 14.14 -22.56 -8.63
N ASN A 78 13.08 -21.92 -9.17
CA ASN A 78 11.75 -22.49 -9.36
C ASN A 78 11.59 -23.40 -10.59
N ALA A 79 12.65 -23.59 -11.37
CA ALA A 79 12.72 -24.61 -12.41
C ALA A 79 13.14 -25.99 -11.87
N ASN A 80 13.20 -26.19 -10.56
CA ASN A 80 13.48 -27.49 -9.95
C ASN A 80 12.19 -28.28 -9.69
N ALA A 81 12.21 -29.59 -9.96
CA ALA A 81 11.09 -30.53 -9.87
C ALA A 81 10.41 -30.67 -8.47
N ASN A 82 10.86 -29.90 -7.47
CA ASN A 82 10.41 -29.96 -6.07
C ASN A 82 9.51 -28.79 -5.63
N SER A 83 9.14 -27.85 -6.52
CA SER A 83 8.20 -26.77 -6.18
C SER A 83 6.74 -27.28 -6.18
N SER A 84 5.92 -26.73 -5.28
CA SER A 84 4.48 -27.06 -5.23
C SER A 84 3.80 -26.71 -6.57
N ARG A 85 2.74 -27.46 -6.93
CA ARG A 85 2.05 -27.30 -8.22
C ARG A 85 1.63 -25.85 -8.49
N GLY A 86 1.06 -25.18 -7.49
CA GLY A 86 0.65 -23.79 -7.60
C GLY A 86 1.80 -22.82 -7.90
N ILE A 87 2.99 -23.04 -7.33
CA ILE A 87 4.18 -22.23 -7.62
C ILE A 87 4.63 -22.48 -9.06
N ARG A 88 4.77 -23.75 -9.47
CA ARG A 88 5.20 -24.12 -10.83
C ARG A 88 4.25 -23.63 -11.93
N ASN A 89 2.96 -23.54 -11.61
CA ASN A 89 1.91 -23.12 -12.53
C ASN A 89 1.59 -21.62 -12.46
N ASN A 90 2.27 -20.86 -11.60
CA ASN A 90 1.90 -19.46 -11.27
C ASN A 90 0.41 -19.32 -10.85
N ASN A 91 -0.14 -20.36 -10.23
CA ASN A 91 -1.54 -20.51 -9.85
C ASN A 91 -1.64 -20.78 -8.34
N PRO A 92 -1.47 -19.74 -7.49
CA PRO A 92 -1.36 -19.89 -6.04
C PRO A 92 -2.63 -20.43 -5.38
N LEU A 93 -3.78 -20.38 -6.08
CA LEU A 93 -5.08 -20.81 -5.57
C LEU A 93 -5.58 -22.10 -6.23
N ASN A 94 -4.74 -22.78 -7.02
CA ASN A 94 -5.09 -24.03 -7.70
C ASN A 94 -6.43 -23.92 -8.46
N ILE A 95 -6.62 -22.85 -9.23
CA ILE A 95 -7.80 -22.69 -10.09
C ILE A 95 -7.79 -23.82 -11.13
N GLY A 96 -8.85 -24.63 -11.16
CA GLY A 96 -9.00 -25.73 -12.09
C GLY A 96 -9.23 -25.27 -13.53
N ASN A 97 -8.77 -26.07 -14.48
CA ASN A 97 -8.93 -25.81 -15.90
C ASN A 97 -10.41 -25.72 -16.30
N SER A 98 -10.75 -24.74 -17.12
CA SER A 98 -12.10 -24.62 -17.69
C SER A 98 -12.08 -24.07 -19.10
N ASN A 99 -12.60 -24.84 -20.05
CA ASN A 99 -12.78 -24.41 -21.44
C ASN A 99 -13.73 -23.21 -21.59
N LYS A 100 -14.50 -22.88 -20.55
CA LYS A 100 -15.42 -21.74 -20.53
C LYS A 100 -14.74 -20.45 -20.07
N ASN A 101 -13.64 -20.56 -19.33
CA ASN A 101 -12.92 -19.42 -18.79
C ASN A 101 -11.75 -19.10 -19.73
N ARG A 102 -11.55 -17.81 -20.00
CA ARG A 102 -10.37 -17.33 -20.73
C ARG A 102 -9.70 -16.31 -19.86
N TRP A 103 -8.66 -16.73 -19.15
CA TRP A 103 -8.01 -15.86 -18.18
C TRP A 103 -7.00 -14.95 -18.87
N LEU A 104 -6.92 -13.71 -18.38
CA LEU A 104 -5.84 -12.82 -18.79
C LEU A 104 -4.54 -13.35 -18.19
N GLY A 105 -3.50 -13.49 -19.01
CA GLY A 105 -2.21 -14.04 -18.61
C GLY A 105 -2.17 -15.57 -18.54
N GLU A 106 -3.21 -16.26 -19.02
CA GLU A 106 -3.18 -17.72 -19.20
C GLU A 106 -2.14 -18.11 -20.26
N VAL A 107 -1.39 -19.18 -20.02
CA VAL A 107 -0.41 -19.69 -20.99
C VAL A 107 -1.12 -20.32 -22.20
N LYS A 108 -0.56 -20.15 -23.40
CA LYS A 108 -1.14 -20.71 -24.63
C LYS A 108 -1.08 -22.24 -24.70
N LYS A 109 -0.01 -22.82 -24.17
CA LYS A 109 0.23 -24.27 -24.13
C LYS A 109 0.42 -24.68 -22.67
N LYS A 110 -0.63 -25.21 -22.08
CA LYS A 110 -0.59 -25.77 -20.72
C LYS A 110 0.18 -27.09 -20.71
N ARG A 111 0.89 -27.32 -19.63
CA ARG A 111 1.55 -28.57 -19.24
C ARG A 111 0.69 -29.35 -18.25
N ASP A 112 -0.10 -28.66 -17.42
CA ASP A 112 -1.01 -29.24 -16.44
C ASP A 112 -2.42 -29.39 -17.04
N SER A 113 -2.93 -30.63 -17.04
CA SER A 113 -4.25 -30.94 -17.58
C SER A 113 -5.39 -30.57 -16.63
N GLU A 114 -5.12 -30.48 -15.32
CA GLU A 114 -6.15 -30.28 -14.30
C GLU A 114 -6.27 -28.82 -13.88
N PHE A 115 -5.17 -28.08 -13.86
CA PHE A 115 -5.12 -26.71 -13.32
C PHE A 115 -4.69 -25.67 -14.34
N GLU A 116 -5.19 -24.45 -14.16
CA GLU A 116 -4.80 -23.28 -14.92
C GLU A 116 -3.31 -22.97 -14.71
N GLU A 117 -2.68 -22.47 -15.76
CA GLU A 117 -1.29 -22.02 -15.76
C GLU A 117 -1.20 -20.58 -16.26
N PHE A 118 -0.44 -19.76 -15.54
CA PHE A 118 -0.30 -18.35 -15.84
C PHE A 118 1.13 -17.98 -16.21
N VAL A 119 1.29 -16.94 -17.02
CA VAL A 119 2.60 -16.40 -17.40
C VAL A 119 3.35 -15.80 -16.21
N SER A 120 2.62 -15.37 -15.16
CA SER A 120 3.18 -14.86 -13.91
C SER A 120 2.18 -15.01 -12.75
N VAL A 121 2.68 -14.98 -11.51
CA VAL A 121 1.88 -15.24 -10.30
C VAL A 121 0.79 -14.18 -10.07
N GLU A 122 1.00 -12.94 -10.52
CA GLU A 122 0.04 -11.84 -10.44
C GLU A 122 -1.25 -12.16 -11.20
N PHE A 123 -1.14 -12.84 -12.34
CA PHE A 123 -2.29 -13.28 -13.11
C PHE A 123 -3.06 -14.40 -12.41
N GLY A 124 -2.35 -15.30 -11.70
CA GLY A 124 -2.97 -16.31 -10.85
C GLY A 124 -3.76 -15.71 -9.68
N PHE A 125 -3.19 -14.73 -8.98
CA PHE A 125 -3.92 -13.99 -7.94
C PHE A 125 -5.12 -13.23 -8.52
N ARG A 126 -4.96 -12.58 -9.67
CA ARG A 126 -6.07 -11.90 -10.35
C ARG A 126 -7.19 -12.86 -10.71
N ALA A 127 -6.88 -14.06 -11.20
CA ALA A 127 -7.88 -15.08 -11.50
C ALA A 127 -8.63 -15.51 -10.23
N GLY A 128 -7.91 -15.74 -9.12
CA GLY A 128 -8.51 -16.02 -7.81
C GLY A 128 -9.44 -14.91 -7.32
N TYR A 129 -8.99 -13.66 -7.37
CA TYR A 129 -9.83 -12.51 -7.02
C TYR A 129 -11.10 -12.45 -7.86
N LYS A 130 -11.00 -12.64 -9.19
CA LYS A 130 -12.18 -12.68 -10.07
C LYS A 130 -13.13 -13.82 -9.73
N THR A 131 -12.61 -14.98 -9.35
CA THR A 131 -13.42 -16.11 -8.88
C THR A 131 -14.22 -15.73 -7.63
N LEU A 132 -13.56 -15.15 -6.62
CA LEU A 132 -14.21 -14.70 -5.38
C LEU A 132 -15.24 -13.59 -5.64
N MET A 133 -14.92 -12.62 -6.50
CA MET A 133 -15.88 -11.58 -6.90
C MET A 133 -17.06 -12.14 -7.68
N THR A 134 -16.87 -13.22 -8.45
CA THR A 134 -17.98 -13.91 -9.10
C THR A 134 -18.88 -14.58 -8.06
N TYR A 135 -18.31 -15.19 -7.01
CA TYR A 135 -19.08 -15.79 -5.91
C TYR A 135 -19.95 -14.73 -5.22
N ARG A 136 -19.37 -13.58 -4.89
CA ARG A 136 -20.09 -12.45 -4.31
C ARG A 136 -21.17 -11.90 -5.25
N ASN A 137 -20.80 -11.46 -6.45
CA ASN A 137 -21.67 -10.62 -7.27
C ASN A 137 -22.72 -11.42 -8.06
N LYS A 138 -22.39 -12.66 -8.47
CA LYS A 138 -23.28 -13.47 -9.29
C LYS A 138 -24.11 -14.46 -8.47
N TYR A 139 -23.55 -14.97 -7.38
CA TYR A 139 -24.20 -16.02 -6.58
C TYR A 139 -24.59 -15.55 -5.17
N ASP A 140 -24.34 -14.28 -4.83
CA ASP A 140 -24.60 -13.70 -3.51
C ASP A 140 -23.95 -14.48 -2.35
N ILE A 141 -22.81 -15.11 -2.62
CA ILE A 141 -22.07 -15.88 -1.62
C ILE A 141 -21.10 -14.93 -0.92
N LYS A 142 -21.48 -14.54 0.30
CA LYS A 142 -20.77 -13.54 1.11
C LYS A 142 -20.18 -14.07 2.43
N THR A 143 -20.32 -15.34 2.76
CA THR A 143 -19.82 -15.91 4.02
C THR A 143 -18.59 -16.78 3.81
N ILE A 144 -17.74 -16.95 4.84
CA ILE A 144 -16.59 -17.87 4.80
C ILE A 144 -17.06 -19.27 4.44
N GLU A 145 -18.10 -19.76 5.12
CA GLU A 145 -18.67 -21.08 4.86
C GLU A 145 -19.11 -21.24 3.40
N GLY A 146 -19.85 -20.27 2.86
CA GLY A 146 -20.32 -20.32 1.49
C GLY A 146 -19.18 -20.27 0.46
N ILE A 147 -18.19 -19.40 0.69
CA ILE A 147 -17.02 -19.29 -0.17
C ILE A 147 -16.24 -20.61 -0.18
N VAL A 148 -15.91 -21.15 1.00
CA VAL A 148 -15.08 -22.36 1.13
C VAL A 148 -15.81 -23.60 0.61
N LYS A 149 -17.10 -23.78 0.92
CA LYS A 149 -17.89 -24.92 0.39
C LYS A 149 -17.95 -24.93 -1.14
N ARG A 150 -17.97 -23.74 -1.76
CA ARG A 150 -17.96 -23.63 -3.22
C ARG A 150 -16.56 -23.79 -3.81
N PHE A 151 -15.54 -23.25 -3.15
CA PHE A 151 -14.17 -23.27 -3.64
C PHE A 151 -13.50 -24.64 -3.47
N SER A 152 -13.78 -25.32 -2.36
CA SER A 152 -13.15 -26.57 -1.95
C SER A 152 -14.22 -27.51 -1.36
N PRO A 153 -15.04 -28.16 -2.21
CA PRO A 153 -16.11 -29.03 -1.74
C PRO A 153 -15.57 -30.26 -0.99
N PRO A 154 -16.40 -30.88 -0.12
CA PRO A 154 -15.95 -31.92 0.82
C PRO A 154 -15.74 -33.30 0.20
N ASN A 155 -16.00 -33.45 -1.10
CA ASN A 155 -15.77 -34.71 -1.82
C ASN A 155 -14.28 -35.12 -1.79
N GLU A 156 -13.37 -34.15 -1.76
CA GLU A 156 -11.92 -34.35 -1.86
C GLU A 156 -11.13 -33.64 -0.75
N ASN A 157 -11.78 -32.78 0.03
CA ASN A 157 -11.14 -31.90 1.00
C ASN A 157 -11.79 -31.99 2.38
N ASN A 158 -11.02 -31.70 3.43
CA ASN A 158 -11.60 -31.45 4.75
C ASN A 158 -12.13 -30.01 4.84
N THR A 159 -13.23 -29.75 4.12
CA THR A 159 -13.86 -28.43 3.99
C THR A 159 -14.20 -27.82 5.35
N GLU A 160 -14.70 -28.62 6.30
CA GLU A 160 -15.05 -28.12 7.63
C GLU A 160 -13.81 -27.66 8.42
N ASN A 161 -12.69 -28.38 8.34
CA ASN A 161 -11.44 -27.91 8.94
C ASN A 161 -10.97 -26.60 8.30
N ILE A 162 -11.05 -26.46 6.96
CA ILE A 162 -10.66 -25.22 6.28
C ILE A 162 -11.54 -24.04 6.73
N ILE A 163 -12.86 -24.23 6.83
CA ILE A 163 -13.78 -23.21 7.35
C ILE A 163 -13.37 -22.78 8.75
N ASN A 164 -13.13 -23.74 9.64
CA ASN A 164 -12.75 -23.47 11.03
C ASN A 164 -11.42 -22.70 11.10
N GLN A 165 -10.40 -23.14 10.36
CA GLN A 165 -9.11 -22.46 10.32
C GLN A 165 -9.24 -21.02 9.80
N ILE A 166 -9.96 -20.80 8.70
CA ILE A 166 -10.14 -19.45 8.14
C ILE A 166 -10.93 -18.55 9.10
N SER A 167 -11.99 -19.06 9.73
CA SER A 167 -12.72 -18.29 10.75
C SER A 167 -11.83 -17.90 11.94
N ILE A 168 -10.98 -18.82 12.42
CA ILE A 168 -10.02 -18.53 13.49
C ILE A 168 -8.99 -17.48 13.03
N MET A 169 -8.39 -17.65 11.85
CA MET A 169 -7.34 -16.77 11.33
C MET A 169 -7.84 -15.35 11.04
N THR A 170 -9.09 -15.22 10.60
CA THR A 170 -9.69 -13.93 10.23
C THR A 170 -10.44 -13.26 11.39
N GLY A 171 -10.82 -14.02 12.42
CA GLY A 171 -11.71 -13.56 13.48
C GLY A 171 -13.17 -13.38 13.02
N ILE A 172 -13.51 -13.75 11.79
CA ILE A 172 -14.87 -13.61 11.23
C ILE A 172 -15.63 -14.94 11.45
N PRO A 173 -16.82 -14.92 12.07
CA PRO A 173 -17.68 -16.08 12.17
C PRO A 173 -18.01 -16.69 10.81
N ARG A 174 -18.07 -18.02 10.71
CA ARG A 174 -18.22 -18.74 9.42
C ARG A 174 -19.43 -18.31 8.59
N ASN A 175 -20.50 -17.89 9.26
CA ASN A 175 -21.79 -17.49 8.71
C ASN A 175 -21.99 -15.97 8.67
N GLU A 176 -21.02 -15.17 9.13
CA GLU A 176 -21.08 -13.73 9.02
C GLU A 176 -20.80 -13.29 7.57
N SER A 177 -21.55 -12.30 7.11
CA SER A 177 -21.33 -11.70 5.78
C SER A 177 -20.04 -10.88 5.78
N ILE A 178 -19.12 -11.22 4.89
CA ILE A 178 -17.87 -10.52 4.65
C ILE A 178 -18.14 -9.29 3.81
N GLY A 179 -17.84 -8.13 4.37
CA GLY A 179 -18.20 -6.83 3.81
C GLY A 179 -19.59 -6.43 4.27
N LYS A 180 -19.66 -5.46 5.19
CA LYS A 180 -20.89 -4.69 5.39
C LYS A 180 -21.12 -3.90 4.11
N ASP A 181 -22.33 -3.97 3.59
CA ASP A 181 -22.76 -3.10 2.50
C ASP A 181 -22.92 -1.69 3.11
N GLU A 182 -21.80 -0.95 3.20
CA GLU A 182 -21.75 0.49 3.50
C GLU A 182 -21.84 1.31 2.20
#